data_AF-A0A1A2PA51-F1
#
_entry.id   AF-A0A1A2PA51-F1
#
_cell.length_a   1.000
_cell.length_b   1.000
_cell.length_c   1.000
_cell.angle_alpha   90.00
_cell.angle_beta   90.00
_cell.angle_gamma   90.00
#
_symmetry.space_group_name_H-M   'P 1'
#
loop_
_entity.id
_entity.type
_entity.pdbx_description
1 polymer ?
#
loop_
_entity_poly.entity_id
_entity_poly.type
_entity_poly.pdbx_seq_one_letter_code
_entity_poly.pdbx_strand_id
1 'polypeptide(L)'
;MALVSPSPGQGHPRGPGQQITVFADRAAGSGGRGHPTLAEIAQRQQEIRAWEALNVGGYRFAKAGTIIGALISAVLVILVVTPLPPNWPWDIPTMILAIFTAVATVTCGLLWFDKPHPAPRPEQLVIVPFSRAENLQLMAGQPVEPYRAICACPGCGDTSAHLIREPAADEPAWAMVTRRCAVCDREWAQA
;
A
#
# COMPACT_ATOMS: atom_id res chain seq x y z
N MET A 1 28.88 -52.34 17.30
CA MET A 1 28.89 -52.46 15.82
C MET A 1 29.07 -51.03 15.29
N ALA A 2 30.31 -50.56 15.13
CA ALA A 2 31.13 -50.62 13.90
C ALA A 2 30.44 -49.95 12.70
N LEU A 3 30.99 -49.02 11.92
CA LEU A 3 32.23 -48.24 11.77
C LEU A 3 31.80 -47.10 10.79
N VAL A 4 32.39 -45.91 10.71
CA VAL A 4 33.37 -45.55 9.68
C VAL A 4 33.44 -44.01 9.60
N SER A 5 34.64 -43.48 9.66
CA SER A 5 35.15 -42.32 8.91
C SER A 5 36.60 -42.67 8.59
N PRO A 6 37.23 -42.26 7.46
CA PRO A 6 37.38 -40.82 7.11
C PRO A 6 37.59 -40.41 5.62
N SER A 7 37.54 -39.08 5.39
CA SER A 7 38.36 -38.24 4.48
C SER A 7 38.16 -38.27 2.94
N PRO A 8 38.78 -37.34 2.15
CA PRO A 8 38.69 -35.88 2.18
C PRO A 8 38.38 -35.29 0.77
N GLY A 9 37.60 -34.21 0.68
CA GLY A 9 37.27 -33.56 -0.58
C GLY A 9 37.79 -32.12 -0.65
N GLN A 10 38.95 -31.93 -1.27
CA GLN A 10 39.47 -30.63 -1.69
C GLN A 10 38.51 -29.95 -2.68
N GLY A 11 38.09 -28.72 -2.35
CA GLY A 11 37.51 -27.77 -3.28
C GLY A 11 38.02 -26.38 -2.92
N HIS A 12 38.98 -25.88 -3.70
CA HIS A 12 39.60 -24.56 -3.56
C HIS A 12 38.61 -23.40 -3.85
N PRO A 13 38.95 -22.16 -3.44
CA PRO A 13 38.01 -21.08 -3.18
C PRO A 13 37.52 -20.40 -4.47
N ARG A 14 36.22 -20.16 -4.59
CA ARG A 14 35.69 -19.18 -5.54
C ARG A 14 35.47 -17.87 -4.80
N GLY A 15 36.21 -16.86 -5.24
CA GLY A 15 36.19 -15.49 -4.73
C GLY A 15 34.84 -14.77 -4.92
N PRO A 16 34.78 -13.52 -4.43
CA PRO A 16 33.55 -12.83 -4.13
C PRO A 16 32.91 -12.26 -5.39
N GLY A 17 31.84 -12.88 -5.86
CA GLY A 17 30.87 -12.26 -6.77
C GLY A 17 29.82 -11.51 -5.96
N GLN A 18 30.25 -10.55 -5.15
CA GLN A 18 29.37 -9.65 -4.41
C GLN A 18 28.68 -8.77 -5.46
N GLN A 19 27.47 -9.17 -5.89
CA GLN A 19 26.51 -8.22 -6.41
C GLN A 19 26.13 -7.34 -5.22
N ILE A 20 26.98 -6.36 -4.93
CA ILE A 20 26.60 -5.19 -4.17
C ILE A 20 25.51 -4.56 -5.03
N THR A 21 24.25 -4.85 -4.68
CA THR A 21 23.15 -3.93 -4.98
C THR A 21 23.70 -2.56 -4.65
N VAL A 22 23.89 -1.74 -5.69
CA VAL A 22 24.36 -0.37 -5.56
C VAL A 22 23.36 0.30 -4.64
N PHE A 23 23.67 0.31 -3.35
CA PHE A 23 22.96 1.11 -2.38
C PHE A 23 23.07 2.52 -2.95
N ALA A 24 21.91 3.13 -3.16
CA ALA A 24 21.85 4.51 -3.59
C ALA A 24 22.49 5.36 -2.48
N ASP A 25 23.81 5.48 -2.50
CA ASP A 25 24.57 6.56 -1.89
C ASP A 25 24.31 7.80 -2.74
N ARG A 26 23.05 8.21 -2.77
CA ARG A 26 22.69 9.57 -3.10
C ARG A 26 22.45 10.20 -1.76
N ALA A 27 23.27 11.19 -1.42
CA ALA A 27 23.07 12.07 -0.28
C ALA A 27 21.64 12.65 -0.37
N ALA A 28 20.69 11.93 0.22
CA ALA A 28 19.36 12.41 0.46
C ALA A 28 19.54 13.42 1.58
N GLY A 29 19.40 14.70 1.24
CA GLY A 29 19.42 15.77 2.22
C GLY A 29 18.49 15.39 3.36
N SER A 30 19.03 15.46 4.58
CA SER A 30 18.33 15.23 5.84
C SER A 30 17.29 16.33 6.10
N GLY A 31 16.35 16.48 5.18
CA GLY A 31 15.15 17.30 5.34
C GLY A 31 14.07 16.39 5.87
N GLY A 32 13.82 16.47 7.18
CA GLY A 32 12.89 15.61 7.93
C GLY A 32 11.46 15.61 7.41
N ARG A 33 11.20 14.79 6.37
CA ARG A 33 9.88 14.22 6.12
C ARG A 33 10.02 12.74 6.43
N GLY A 34 9.42 12.32 7.54
CA GLY A 34 9.44 10.92 7.96
C GLY A 34 8.87 10.00 6.88
N HIS A 35 9.33 8.75 6.87
CA HIS A 35 8.74 7.71 6.04
C HIS A 35 7.27 7.53 6.45
N PRO A 36 6.31 7.59 5.51
CA PRO A 36 4.91 7.49 5.85
C PRO A 36 4.61 6.10 6.43
N THR A 37 3.82 6.07 7.49
CA THR A 37 3.38 4.80 8.09
C THR A 37 2.37 4.11 7.17
N LEU A 38 2.21 2.80 7.34
CA LEU A 38 1.19 2.03 6.60
C LEU A 38 -0.22 2.56 6.85
N ALA A 39 -0.49 3.08 8.06
CA ALA A 39 -1.77 3.69 8.40
C ALA A 39 -2.01 4.99 7.62
N GLU A 40 -1.01 5.87 7.53
CA GLU A 40 -1.10 7.11 6.76
C GLU A 40 -1.26 6.85 5.25
N ILE A 41 -0.56 5.85 4.72
CA ILE A 41 -0.74 5.43 3.32
C ILE A 41 -2.18 4.94 3.09
N ALA A 42 -2.70 4.09 3.98
CA ALA A 42 -4.07 3.58 3.87
C ALA A 42 -5.11 4.72 3.95
N GLN A 43 -4.91 5.68 4.86
CA GLN A 43 -5.75 6.86 4.98
C GLN A 43 -5.71 7.70 3.69
N ARG A 44 -4.52 7.98 3.14
CA ARG A 44 -4.42 8.74 1.87
C ARG A 44 -5.05 8.01 0.70
N GLN A 45 -4.97 6.68 0.65
CA GLN A 45 -5.69 5.91 -0.36
C GLN A 45 -7.22 6.00 -0.22
N GLN A 46 -7.75 6.17 0.99
CA GLN A 46 -9.19 6.41 1.19
C GLN A 46 -9.58 7.80 0.73
N GLU A 47 -8.78 8.82 1.06
CA GLU A 47 -9.02 10.20 0.62
C GLU A 47 -8.99 10.34 -0.90
N ILE A 48 -8.02 9.69 -1.56
CA ILE A 48 -7.95 9.66 -3.04
C ILE A 48 -9.19 8.99 -3.62
N ARG A 49 -9.62 7.85 -3.07
CA ARG A 49 -10.84 7.16 -3.52
C ARG A 49 -12.10 8.00 -3.32
N ALA A 50 -12.21 8.70 -2.19
CA ALA A 50 -13.32 9.62 -1.93
C ALA A 50 -13.31 10.80 -2.91
N TRP A 51 -12.14 11.38 -3.17
CA TRP A 51 -11.95 12.45 -4.16
C TRP A 51 -12.33 11.98 -5.57
N GLU A 52 -11.91 10.77 -5.95
CA GLU A 52 -12.26 10.16 -7.24
C GLU A 52 -13.77 9.91 -7.35
N ALA A 53 -14.41 9.41 -6.29
CA ALA A 53 -15.87 9.20 -6.28
C ALA A 53 -16.63 10.52 -6.47
N LEU A 54 -16.20 11.60 -5.80
CA LEU A 54 -16.82 12.92 -5.89
C LEU A 54 -16.61 13.57 -7.28
N ASN A 55 -15.42 13.44 -7.86
CA ASN A 55 -15.08 14.15 -9.11
C ASN A 55 -15.38 13.35 -10.39
N VAL A 56 -15.40 12.02 -10.36
CA VAL A 56 -15.74 11.19 -11.53
C VAL A 56 -17.26 11.07 -11.72
N GLY A 57 -18.05 11.23 -10.66
CA GLY A 57 -19.50 10.99 -10.67
C GLY A 57 -20.37 12.16 -11.11
N GLY A 58 -20.08 13.39 -10.67
CA GLY A 58 -21.05 14.51 -10.79
C GLY A 58 -21.24 15.08 -12.20
N TYR A 59 -20.19 15.08 -13.03
CA TYR A 59 -20.17 15.86 -14.28
C TYR A 59 -20.20 15.03 -15.56
N ARG A 60 -19.93 13.71 -15.47
CA ARG A 60 -20.02 12.82 -16.65
C ARG A 60 -21.43 12.79 -17.23
N PHE A 61 -22.44 12.93 -16.38
CA PHE A 61 -23.84 12.92 -16.78
C PHE A 61 -24.40 14.31 -17.12
N ALA A 62 -23.75 15.41 -16.72
CA ALA A 62 -24.21 16.76 -17.05
C ALA A 62 -24.21 17.01 -18.58
N LYS A 63 -23.18 16.52 -19.30
CA LYS A 63 -23.11 16.61 -20.76
C LYS A 63 -24.17 15.78 -21.48
N ALA A 64 -24.31 14.52 -21.10
CA ALA A 64 -25.26 13.62 -21.74
C ALA A 64 -26.70 14.03 -21.39
N GLY A 65 -26.94 14.41 -20.14
CA GLY A 65 -28.23 14.87 -19.64
C GLY A 65 -28.69 16.16 -20.31
N THR A 66 -27.80 17.13 -20.56
CA THR A 66 -28.13 18.34 -21.33
C THR A 66 -28.51 18.03 -22.77
N ILE A 67 -27.72 17.20 -23.46
CA ILE A 67 -27.97 16.85 -24.85
C ILE A 67 -29.28 16.08 -24.99
N ILE A 68 -29.48 15.03 -24.19
CA ILE A 68 -30.69 14.20 -24.22
C ILE A 68 -31.91 15.04 -23.80
N GLY A 69 -31.79 15.84 -22.74
CA GLY A 69 -32.86 16.72 -22.27
C GLY A 69 -33.29 17.73 -23.33
N ALA A 70 -32.34 18.42 -23.98
CA ALA A 70 -32.63 19.36 -25.05
C ALA A 70 -33.34 18.70 -26.25
N LEU A 71 -32.93 17.48 -26.61
CA LEU A 71 -33.59 16.70 -27.67
C LEU A 71 -35.04 16.36 -27.30
N ILE A 72 -35.29 15.91 -26.06
CA ILE A 72 -36.65 15.59 -25.60
C ILE A 72 -37.52 16.84 -25.53
N SER A 73 -37.01 17.95 -24.99
CA SER A 73 -37.74 19.22 -24.96
C SER A 73 -38.07 19.73 -26.36
N ALA A 74 -37.16 19.63 -27.33
CA ALA A 74 -37.43 19.99 -28.72
C ALA A 74 -38.55 19.14 -29.35
N VAL A 75 -38.56 17.83 -29.11
CA VAL A 75 -39.61 16.92 -29.59
C VAL A 75 -40.97 17.24 -28.96
N LEU A 76 -41.00 17.56 -27.66
CA LEU A 76 -42.24 17.92 -26.96
C LEU A 76 -42.80 19.26 -27.44
N VAL A 77 -41.95 20.25 -27.70
CA VAL A 77 -42.39 21.52 -28.31
C VAL A 77 -42.98 21.29 -29.70
N ILE A 78 -42.35 20.45 -30.52
CA ILE A 78 -42.88 20.11 -31.86
C ILE A 78 -44.27 19.47 -31.74
N LEU A 79 -44.44 18.51 -30.82
CA LEU A 79 -45.73 17.84 -30.59
C LEU A 79 -46.83 18.81 -30.17
N VAL A 80 -46.54 19.79 -29.30
CA VAL A 80 -47.51 20.80 -28.86
C VAL A 80 -47.84 21.82 -29.96
N VAL A 81 -46.87 22.15 -30.82
CA VAL A 81 -47.06 23.13 -31.91
C VAL A 81 -47.72 22.50 -33.15
N THR A 82 -47.58 21.19 -33.38
CA THR A 82 -48.38 20.50 -34.39
C THR A 82 -49.85 20.49 -33.99
N PRO A 83 -50.79 20.81 -34.91
CA PRO A 83 -52.20 20.91 -34.61
C PRO A 83 -52.77 19.51 -34.30
N LEU A 84 -52.67 19.11 -33.04
CA LEU A 84 -53.30 17.92 -32.49
C LEU A 84 -54.77 18.22 -32.17
N PRO A 85 -55.67 17.23 -32.29
CA PRO A 85 -57.08 17.44 -32.04
C PRO A 85 -57.32 17.79 -30.56
N PRO A 86 -58.21 18.76 -30.26
CA PRO A 86 -58.38 19.37 -28.93
C PRO A 86 -58.93 18.44 -27.83
N ASN A 87 -59.06 17.15 -28.10
CA ASN A 87 -59.58 16.12 -27.19
C ASN A 87 -58.58 14.96 -26.96
N TRP A 88 -57.29 15.17 -27.22
CA TRP A 88 -56.28 14.12 -27.08
C TRP A 88 -55.99 13.80 -25.60
N PRO A 89 -56.18 12.55 -25.13
CA PRO A 89 -56.08 12.20 -23.72
C PRO A 89 -54.67 12.34 -23.12
N TRP A 90 -53.65 12.52 -23.96
CA TRP A 90 -52.25 12.66 -23.53
C TRP A 90 -51.76 14.10 -23.40
N ASP A 91 -52.63 15.10 -23.58
CA ASP A 91 -52.22 16.52 -23.51
C ASP A 91 -51.71 16.89 -22.10
N ILE A 92 -52.43 16.48 -21.05
CA ILE A 92 -52.00 16.71 -19.65
C ILE A 92 -50.69 15.95 -19.32
N PRO A 93 -50.55 14.63 -19.58
CA PRO A 93 -49.28 13.93 -19.38
C PRO A 93 -48.08 14.48 -20.16
N THR A 94 -48.28 14.94 -21.41
CA THR A 94 -47.19 15.47 -22.25
C THR A 94 -46.71 16.82 -21.77
N MET A 95 -47.62 17.69 -21.31
CA MET A 95 -47.27 18.96 -20.67
C MET A 95 -46.49 18.74 -19.38
N ILE A 96 -46.89 17.77 -18.54
CA ILE A 96 -46.14 17.39 -17.33
C ILE A 96 -44.72 16.93 -17.69
N LEU A 97 -44.59 16.03 -18.67
CA LEU A 97 -43.28 15.55 -19.13
C LEU A 97 -42.42 16.68 -19.71
N ALA A 98 -43.01 17.63 -20.43
CA ALA A 98 -42.33 18.80 -20.98
C ALA A 98 -41.75 19.70 -19.89
N ILE A 99 -42.50 19.94 -18.82
CA ILE A 99 -42.03 20.73 -17.68
C ILE A 99 -40.85 20.01 -17.00
N PHE A 100 -40.99 18.72 -16.68
CA PHE A 100 -39.90 17.97 -16.01
C PHE A 100 -38.64 17.88 -16.87
N THR A 101 -38.79 17.67 -18.18
CA THR A 101 -37.65 17.61 -19.11
C THR A 101 -36.99 18.97 -19.30
N ALA A 102 -37.77 20.06 -19.38
CA ALA A 102 -37.22 21.41 -19.44
C ALA A 102 -36.46 21.76 -18.16
N VAL A 103 -37.04 21.48 -16.98
CA VAL A 103 -36.36 21.68 -15.69
C VAL A 103 -35.06 20.88 -15.65
N ALA A 104 -35.10 19.57 -15.93
CA ALA A 104 -33.91 18.72 -15.93
C ALA A 104 -32.84 19.21 -16.93
N THR A 105 -33.23 19.68 -18.11
CA THR A 105 -32.30 20.23 -19.11
C THR A 105 -31.62 21.50 -18.60
N VAL A 106 -32.37 22.39 -17.95
CA VAL A 106 -31.83 23.62 -17.35
C VAL A 106 -30.90 23.28 -16.19
N THR A 107 -31.26 22.36 -15.29
CA THR A 107 -30.37 21.96 -14.18
C THR A 107 -29.10 21.29 -14.70
N CYS A 108 -29.21 20.35 -15.64
CA CYS A 108 -28.03 19.74 -16.26
C CYS A 108 -27.20 20.76 -17.05
N GLY A 109 -27.83 21.78 -17.65
CA GLY A 109 -27.19 22.86 -18.40
C GLY A 109 -26.38 23.77 -17.50
N LEU A 110 -26.99 24.21 -16.40
CA LEU A 110 -26.30 24.98 -15.36
C LEU A 110 -25.15 24.18 -14.78
N LEU A 111 -25.36 22.89 -14.47
CA LEU A 111 -24.29 22.01 -14.04
C LEU A 111 -23.22 21.83 -15.13
N TRP A 112 -23.55 21.78 -16.43
CA TRP A 112 -22.52 21.67 -17.48
C TRP A 112 -21.67 22.94 -17.64
N PHE A 113 -22.29 24.12 -17.48
CA PHE A 113 -21.62 25.41 -17.60
C PHE A 113 -20.85 25.79 -16.33
N ASP A 114 -21.32 25.35 -15.16
CA ASP A 114 -20.56 25.46 -13.93
C ASP A 114 -19.32 24.57 -14.09
N LYS A 115 -18.13 25.15 -14.14
CA LYS A 115 -16.88 24.40 -14.13
C LYS A 115 -16.31 24.51 -12.73
N PRO A 116 -16.80 23.70 -11.76
CA PRO A 116 -16.17 23.69 -10.46
C PRO A 116 -14.74 23.24 -10.69
N HIS A 117 -13.79 24.05 -10.24
CA HIS A 117 -12.41 23.64 -10.21
C HIS A 117 -12.33 22.60 -9.09
N PRO A 118 -12.17 21.30 -9.41
CA PRO A 118 -12.09 20.31 -8.35
C PRO A 118 -10.92 20.67 -7.45
N ALA A 119 -11.10 20.49 -6.14
CA ALA A 119 -9.98 20.61 -5.21
C ALA A 119 -8.81 19.76 -5.74
N PRO A 120 -7.54 20.19 -5.56
CA PRO A 120 -6.40 19.43 -6.04
C PRO A 120 -6.45 17.99 -5.51
N ARG A 121 -6.17 17.02 -6.38
CA ARG A 121 -6.11 15.61 -6.00
C ARG A 121 -5.04 15.44 -4.91
N PRO A 122 -5.34 14.76 -3.79
CA PRO A 122 -4.33 14.45 -2.78
C PRO A 122 -3.14 13.69 -3.39
N GLU A 123 -1.93 14.04 -2.95
CA GLU A 123 -0.70 13.36 -3.40
C GLU A 123 -0.67 11.92 -2.87
N GLN A 124 -0.22 10.98 -3.72
CA GLN A 124 -0.09 9.59 -3.33
C GLN A 124 1.15 9.41 -2.44
N LEU A 125 0.95 8.88 -1.23
CA LEU A 125 2.05 8.42 -0.40
C LEU A 125 2.52 7.03 -0.87
N VAL A 126 3.83 6.86 -0.98
CA VAL A 126 4.47 5.61 -1.39
C VAL A 126 5.47 5.17 -0.34
N ILE A 127 5.66 3.86 -0.27
CA ILE A 127 6.74 3.27 0.54
C ILE A 127 8.05 3.50 -0.21
N VAL A 128 8.98 4.21 0.43
CA VAL A 128 10.30 4.51 -0.13
C VAL A 128 11.33 3.66 0.62
N PRO A 129 12.33 3.06 -0.06
CA PRO A 129 13.40 2.37 0.64
C PRO A 129 14.21 3.35 1.49
N PHE A 130 14.63 2.90 2.68
CA PHE A 130 15.58 3.65 3.51
C PHE A 130 16.95 3.72 2.83
N SER A 131 17.57 4.90 2.88
CA SER A 131 18.98 5.02 2.52
C SER A 131 19.85 4.27 3.54
N ARG A 132 21.07 3.91 3.12
CA ARG A 132 22.02 3.23 4.02
C ARG A 132 22.33 4.05 5.27
N ALA A 133 22.50 5.36 5.12
CA ALA A 133 22.79 6.26 6.23
C ALA A 133 21.62 6.35 7.23
N GLU A 134 20.39 6.51 6.74
CA GLU A 134 19.19 6.51 7.58
C GLU A 134 19.02 5.18 8.32
N ASN A 135 19.24 4.05 7.64
CA ASN A 135 19.12 2.74 8.25
C ASN A 135 20.16 2.56 9.37
N LEU A 136 21.41 2.95 9.16
CA LEU A 136 22.45 2.90 10.20
C LEU A 136 22.10 3.79 11.40
N GLN A 137 21.53 4.97 11.16
CA GLN A 137 21.06 5.86 12.23
C GLN A 137 19.93 5.22 13.04
N LEU A 138 18.96 4.59 12.36
CA LEU A 138 17.85 3.90 13.02
C LEU A 138 18.34 2.68 13.81
N MET A 139 19.26 1.89 13.25
CA MET A 139 19.89 0.76 13.94
C MET A 139 20.65 1.22 15.20
N ALA A 140 21.36 2.34 15.13
CA ALA A 140 22.10 2.87 16.28
C ALA A 140 21.19 3.32 17.45
N GLY A 141 19.92 3.62 17.17
CA GLY A 141 18.93 3.97 18.20
C GLY A 141 18.19 2.77 18.80
N GLN A 142 18.39 1.56 18.28
CA GLN A 142 17.71 0.36 18.78
C GLN A 142 18.30 -0.10 20.12
N PRO A 143 17.47 -0.61 21.04
CA PRO A 143 17.98 -1.27 22.23
C PRO A 143 18.80 -2.51 21.84
N VAL A 144 19.82 -2.84 22.63
CA VAL A 144 20.62 -4.05 22.41
C VAL A 144 19.74 -5.28 22.68
N GLU A 145 19.44 -6.03 21.62
CA GLU A 145 18.70 -7.29 21.71
C GLU A 145 19.68 -8.48 21.81
N PRO A 146 19.52 -9.38 22.79
CA PRO A 146 20.36 -10.57 22.88
C PRO A 146 20.14 -11.48 21.68
N TYR A 147 21.24 -11.95 21.08
CA TYR A 147 21.18 -12.84 19.93
C TYR A 147 20.60 -14.22 20.34
N ARG A 148 19.66 -14.74 19.55
CA ARG A 148 18.98 -16.02 19.80
C ARG A 148 18.88 -16.83 18.52
N ALA A 149 18.96 -18.15 18.61
CA ALA A 149 18.63 -19.02 17.48
C ALA A 149 17.89 -20.29 17.90
N ILE A 150 17.03 -20.76 17.00
CA ILE A 150 16.22 -21.96 17.20
C ILE A 150 17.10 -23.20 17.06
N CYS A 151 17.12 -24.04 18.08
CA CYS A 151 17.78 -25.35 18.04
C CYS A 151 17.23 -26.28 19.13
N ALA A 152 17.55 -27.57 19.02
CA ALA A 152 17.24 -28.54 20.06
C ALA A 152 18.27 -28.46 21.20
N CYS A 153 17.80 -28.38 22.44
CA CYS A 153 18.66 -28.42 23.61
C CYS A 153 19.23 -29.85 23.77
N PRO A 154 20.55 -30.03 23.85
CA PRO A 154 21.15 -31.35 24.03
C PRO A 154 20.89 -31.94 25.43
N GLY A 155 20.34 -31.16 26.38
CA GLY A 155 20.02 -31.61 27.73
C GLY A 155 18.60 -32.14 27.86
N CYS A 156 17.60 -31.33 27.52
CA CYS A 156 16.19 -31.67 27.68
C CYS A 156 15.43 -31.94 26.36
N GLY A 157 16.06 -31.77 25.21
CA GLY A 157 15.43 -31.92 23.89
C GLY A 157 14.55 -30.75 23.45
N ASP A 158 14.41 -29.70 24.28
CA ASP A 158 13.56 -28.55 23.95
C ASP A 158 14.00 -27.85 22.66
N THR A 159 13.05 -27.60 21.76
CA THR A 159 13.29 -26.97 20.46
C THR A 159 12.67 -25.58 20.46
N SER A 160 13.44 -24.60 20.89
CA SER A 160 13.02 -23.21 21.02
C SER A 160 14.16 -22.24 20.70
N ALA A 161 13.90 -20.93 20.80
CA ALA A 161 14.88 -19.89 20.58
C ALA A 161 15.78 -19.71 21.81
N HIS A 162 16.97 -20.32 21.74
CA HIS A 162 17.94 -20.30 22.83
C HIS A 162 18.87 -19.09 22.73
N LEU A 163 19.26 -18.54 23.89
CA LEU A 163 20.19 -17.42 23.97
C LEU A 163 21.56 -17.85 23.44
N ILE A 164 22.20 -16.97 22.69
CA ILE A 164 23.55 -17.13 22.17
C ILE A 164 24.40 -15.98 22.72
N ARG A 165 25.58 -16.30 23.22
CA ARG A 165 26.59 -15.33 23.62
C ARG A 165 27.96 -15.75 23.09
N GLU A 166 28.87 -14.79 23.09
CA GLU A 166 30.29 -15.09 22.91
C GLU A 166 30.79 -16.02 24.04
N PRO A 167 31.71 -16.94 23.74
CA PRO A 167 32.32 -17.77 24.75
C PRO A 167 33.18 -16.95 25.72
N ALA A 168 33.15 -17.31 27.00
CA ALA A 168 34.02 -16.74 28.01
C ALA A 168 35.43 -17.36 27.93
N ALA A 169 36.41 -16.72 28.57
CA ALA A 169 37.81 -17.14 28.50
C ALA A 169 38.08 -18.52 29.14
N ASP A 170 37.21 -18.98 30.03
CA ASP A 170 37.24 -20.28 30.70
C ASP A 170 36.47 -21.39 29.95
N GLU A 171 35.85 -21.04 28.82
CA GLU A 171 35.10 -21.98 27.98
C GLU A 171 35.99 -22.64 26.92
N PRO A 172 35.53 -23.72 26.26
CA PRO A 172 36.35 -24.45 25.31
C PRO A 172 36.85 -23.55 24.17
N ALA A 173 38.15 -23.57 23.90
CA ALA A 173 38.79 -22.70 22.89
C ALA A 173 38.29 -22.92 21.44
N TRP A 174 37.62 -24.04 21.16
CA TRP A 174 37.00 -24.31 19.87
C TRP A 174 35.59 -23.73 19.75
N ALA A 175 34.98 -23.28 20.85
CA ALA A 175 33.66 -22.70 20.84
C ALA A 175 33.68 -21.39 20.04
N MET A 176 32.78 -21.28 19.07
CA MET A 176 32.47 -20.00 18.42
C MET A 176 31.35 -19.27 19.16
N VAL A 177 30.44 -20.02 19.79
CA VAL A 177 29.35 -19.48 20.59
C VAL A 177 29.03 -20.39 21.78
N THR A 178 28.50 -19.78 22.84
CA THR A 178 27.89 -20.50 23.97
C THR A 178 26.38 -20.24 23.97
N ARG A 179 25.61 -21.32 24.12
CA ARG A 179 24.16 -21.29 24.17
C ARG A 179 23.64 -21.57 25.57
N ARG A 180 22.47 -21.02 25.90
CA ARG A 180 21.75 -21.31 27.15
C ARG A 180 20.30 -21.68 26.88
N CYS A 181 19.87 -22.81 27.45
CA CYS A 181 18.51 -23.30 27.33
C CYS A 181 17.56 -22.52 28.22
N ALA A 182 16.47 -21.99 27.67
CA ALA A 182 15.47 -21.27 28.48
C ALA A 182 14.62 -22.19 29.39
N VAL A 183 14.62 -23.50 29.12
CA VAL A 183 13.79 -24.49 29.84
C VAL A 183 14.55 -25.16 30.97
N CYS A 184 15.75 -25.68 30.70
CA CYS A 184 16.53 -26.44 31.68
C CYS A 184 17.80 -25.71 32.16
N ASP A 185 18.00 -24.47 31.71
CA ASP A 185 19.13 -23.60 32.07
C ASP A 185 20.53 -24.14 31.73
N ARG A 186 20.59 -25.28 31.03
CA ARG A 186 21.85 -25.88 30.60
C ARG A 186 22.52 -25.00 29.56
N GLU A 187 23.82 -24.78 29.75
CA GLU A 187 24.69 -24.17 28.75
C GLU A 187 25.45 -25.22 27.93
N TRP A 188 25.75 -24.90 26.66
CA TRP A 188 26.59 -25.72 25.80
C TRP A 188 27.32 -24.90 24.74
N ALA A 189 28.54 -25.34 24.42
CA ALA A 189 29.39 -24.74 23.39
C ALA A 189 29.05 -25.27 21.99
N GLN A 190 29.18 -24.42 20.97
CA GLN A 190 29.03 -24.76 19.56
C GLN A 190 30.12 -24.07 18.72
N ALA A 191 30.62 -24.79 17.71
CA ALA A 191 31.40 -24.25 16.61
C ALA A 191 30.44 -23.88 15.47
#